data_AF-A0A9P5LGJ0-F1
#
_entry.id   AF-A0A9P5LGJ0-F1
#
_cell.length_a   1.000
_cell.length_b   1.000
_cell.length_c   1.000
_cell.angle_alpha   90.00
_cell.angle_beta   90.00
_cell.angle_gamma   90.00
#
_symmetry.space_group_name_H-M   'P 1'
#
loop_
_entity.id
_entity.type
_entity.pdbx_description
1 polymer ?
#
loop_
_entity_poly.entity_id
_entity_poly.type
_entity_poly.pdbx_seq_one_letter_code
_entity_poly.pdbx_strand_id
1 'polypeptide(L)'
;MASPMERIPLEILSIIASHLVQDTLPIRSSTERLHQNSLARYSHISRQWQPVIERITFRHLLLLSDDLATALQHNILTPQRLSYLRYIKLWIKFPRHQHIIGILSPLESDDNFVFSNAIKSLFCLLAPTPFRPKPFIVLELSIPIPKSIARIARRTSDPRAMERAQVARAVRPTFYLELLGYYYKRLPNLPMVIDFRINLSSHSMLLEPRSACLIASKMPRLEAADWALYDGNKTDMTLRVRLRDGLAENIHKLPQYLKRFSLDYFREAPRDHFYKPPSIIPTDAEGDTLSNSLYHFTQRKGLSDFYFKGSVDTTILWPAVTDPTKTPCWPTMKNYTLSMHMIMPSGRWLVVDDKEAAFAPTRPNAQALNDIPMSYSGDRFQTNTPGEAYKNDFRSNPNTKLADRIFFAAGKCVGQMPRVERFTLDFSDSPLHTSLEFDMIHSGDIPCINFSGLGETEPCEDTIQIWRETAEKRGKKFGFKMNK
;
A
#
# COMPACT_ATOMS: atom_id res chain seq x y z
N MET A 1 -12.47 23.83 52.29
CA MET A 1 -11.08 23.32 52.24
C MET A 1 -10.88 22.66 50.89
N ALA A 2 -9.89 23.09 50.09
CA ALA A 2 -9.57 22.44 48.82
C ALA A 2 -9.18 20.98 49.04
N SER A 3 -9.64 20.08 48.17
CA SER A 3 -9.33 18.64 48.25
C SER A 3 -7.81 18.42 48.20
N PRO A 4 -7.23 17.45 48.93
CA PRO A 4 -5.80 17.12 48.84
C PRO A 4 -5.33 16.88 47.40
N MET A 5 -6.23 16.37 46.54
CA MET A 5 -5.98 16.13 45.11
C MET A 5 -5.88 17.40 44.26
N GLU A 6 -6.28 18.57 44.77
CA GLU A 6 -6.17 19.87 44.09
C GLU A 6 -4.85 20.60 44.38
N ARG A 7 -4.00 20.04 45.26
CA ARG A 7 -2.69 20.60 45.61
C ARG A 7 -1.52 19.91 44.90
N ILE A 8 -1.80 18.87 44.12
CA ILE A 8 -0.76 18.11 43.40
C ILE A 8 -0.36 18.91 42.15
N PRO A 9 0.94 19.18 41.92
CA PRO A 9 1.40 19.84 40.70
C PRO A 9 0.99 19.07 39.43
N LEU A 10 0.69 19.80 38.35
CA LEU A 10 0.23 19.22 37.08
C LEU A 10 1.25 18.24 36.48
N GLU A 11 2.54 18.46 36.75
CA GLU A 11 3.65 17.60 36.34
C GLU A 11 3.55 16.24 37.01
N ILE A 12 3.26 16.21 38.31
CA ILE A 12 3.08 14.97 39.09
C ILE A 12 1.81 14.26 38.64
N LEU A 13 0.71 14.99 38.42
CA LEU A 13 -0.52 14.41 37.86
C LEU A 13 -0.28 13.81 36.46
N SER A 14 0.53 14.46 35.62
CA SER A 14 0.93 13.93 34.31
C SER A 14 1.71 12.63 34.42
N ILE A 15 2.64 12.54 35.39
CA ILE A 15 3.41 11.31 35.63
C ILE A 15 2.48 10.20 36.10
N ILE A 16 1.61 10.46 37.09
CA ILE A 16 0.62 9.50 37.58
C ILE A 16 -0.27 9.01 36.43
N ALA A 17 -0.83 9.92 35.63
CA ALA A 17 -1.69 9.58 34.51
C ALA A 17 -0.97 8.74 33.44
N SER A 18 0.34 8.96 33.24
CA SER A 18 1.13 8.13 32.31
C SER A 18 1.29 6.68 32.80
N HIS A 19 1.36 6.46 34.11
CA HIS A 19 1.40 5.11 34.70
C HIS A 19 0.03 4.41 34.71
N LEU A 20 -1.07 5.15 34.51
CA LEU A 20 -2.40 4.56 34.33
C LEU A 20 -2.57 3.94 32.93
N VAL A 21 -1.66 4.21 31.99
CA VAL A 21 -1.62 3.53 30.69
C VAL A 21 -1.00 2.16 30.90
N GLN A 22 -1.84 1.12 30.86
CA GLN A 22 -1.40 -0.25 31.19
C GLN A 22 -1.01 -1.05 29.94
N ASP A 23 -1.61 -0.73 28.79
CA ASP A 23 -1.40 -1.46 27.54
C ASP A 23 -1.20 -0.50 26.37
N THR A 24 -0.09 -0.68 25.66
CA THR A 24 0.20 0.10 24.45
C THR A 24 0.52 -0.80 23.26
N LEU A 25 -0.11 -0.51 22.12
CA LEU A 25 0.26 -1.12 20.84
C LEU A 25 1.20 -0.19 20.07
N PRO A 26 2.31 -0.70 19.52
CA PRO A 26 3.14 0.09 18.64
C PRO A 26 2.36 0.44 17.36
N ILE A 27 2.40 1.71 16.96
CA ILE A 27 1.92 2.13 15.64
C ILE A 27 3.08 1.88 14.66
N ARG A 28 2.85 1.08 13.61
CA ARG A 28 3.88 0.78 12.59
C ARG A 28 4.54 2.07 12.11
N SER A 29 5.87 2.10 12.00
CA SER A 29 6.61 3.25 11.46
C SER A 29 6.29 4.59 12.14
N SER A 30 5.91 4.59 13.42
CA SER A 30 5.68 5.78 14.24
C SER A 30 6.30 5.58 15.62
N THR A 31 6.77 6.66 16.24
CA THR A 31 7.18 6.65 17.66
C THR A 31 5.99 6.61 18.61
N GLU A 32 4.76 6.76 18.09
CA GLU A 32 3.54 6.77 18.87
C GLU A 32 3.08 5.35 19.23
N ARG A 33 2.39 5.25 20.37
CA ARG A 33 1.91 4.02 20.97
C ARG A 33 0.43 4.17 21.32
N LEU A 34 -0.43 3.33 20.73
CA LEU A 34 -1.89 3.35 20.94
C LEU A 34 -2.24 2.82 22.32
N HIS A 35 -2.91 3.64 23.13
CA HIS A 35 -3.45 3.24 24.43
C HIS A 35 -4.67 2.32 24.24
N GLN A 36 -4.67 1.15 24.90
CA GLN A 36 -5.80 0.21 24.80
C GLN A 36 -6.86 0.42 25.90
N ASN A 37 -6.48 0.99 27.05
CA ASN A 37 -7.38 1.19 28.16
C ASN A 37 -7.97 2.62 28.19
N SER A 38 -9.26 2.73 28.51
CA SER A 38 -9.94 4.03 28.60
C SER A 38 -9.58 4.75 29.89
N LEU A 39 -9.05 5.97 29.77
CA LEU A 39 -8.75 6.85 30.90
C LEU A 39 -9.88 7.86 31.18
N ALA A 40 -10.95 7.87 30.40
CA ALA A 40 -12.00 8.90 30.47
C ALA A 40 -12.65 9.04 31.86
N ARG A 41 -12.74 7.95 32.64
CA ARG A 41 -13.25 8.02 34.02
C ARG A 41 -12.43 8.95 34.92
N TYR A 42 -11.12 9.04 34.69
CA TYR A 42 -10.22 9.87 35.51
C TYR A 42 -10.36 11.36 35.19
N SER A 43 -10.93 11.74 34.04
CA SER A 43 -11.15 13.16 33.71
C SER A 43 -12.22 13.82 34.59
N HIS A 44 -13.03 13.02 35.30
CA HIS A 44 -14.11 13.48 36.16
C HIS A 44 -13.69 13.62 37.64
N ILE A 45 -12.44 13.27 37.99
CA ILE A 45 -11.94 13.32 39.37
C ILE A 45 -11.86 14.76 39.88
N SER A 46 -11.28 15.66 39.10
CA SER A 46 -11.19 17.08 39.42
C SER A 46 -10.92 17.92 38.16
N ARG A 47 -11.09 19.24 38.28
CA ARG A 47 -10.77 20.19 37.20
C ARG A 47 -9.29 20.14 36.76
N GLN A 48 -8.38 19.75 37.64
CA GLN A 48 -6.95 19.63 37.31
C GLN A 48 -6.65 18.32 36.56
N TRP A 49 -7.37 17.24 36.88
CA TRP A 49 -7.22 15.96 36.20
C TRP A 49 -7.76 16.00 34.76
N GLN A 50 -8.84 16.73 34.53
CA GLN A 50 -9.48 16.81 33.22
C GLN A 50 -8.49 17.14 32.08
N PRO A 51 -7.74 18.26 32.07
CA PRO A 51 -6.83 18.58 30.97
C PRO A 51 -5.68 17.58 30.82
N VAL A 52 -5.20 16.97 31.93
CA VAL A 52 -4.14 15.96 31.90
C VAL A 52 -4.63 14.68 31.22
N ILE A 53 -5.81 14.21 31.60
CA ILE A 53 -6.43 13.00 31.04
C ILE A 53 -6.90 13.23 29.60
N GLU A 54 -7.49 14.39 29.30
CA GLU A 54 -7.89 14.74 27.94
C GLU A 54 -6.68 14.78 27.00
N ARG A 55 -5.54 15.32 27.45
CA ARG A 55 -4.31 15.33 26.64
C ARG A 55 -3.84 13.93 26.25
N ILE A 56 -4.01 12.93 27.12
CA ILE A 56 -3.66 11.54 26.82
C ILE A 56 -4.75 10.90 25.95
N THR A 57 -6.01 11.09 26.33
CA THR A 57 -7.18 10.47 25.67
C THR A 57 -7.33 10.94 24.21
N PHE A 58 -7.20 12.24 23.94
CA PHE A 58 -7.35 12.82 22.60
C PHE A 58 -6.05 12.78 21.78
N ARG A 59 -4.96 12.21 22.32
CA ARG A 59 -3.72 12.02 21.57
C ARG A 59 -3.90 11.05 20.41
N HIS A 60 -4.71 10.02 20.60
CA HIS A 60 -5.02 9.02 19.57
C HIS A 60 -6.52 8.81 19.47
N LEU A 61 -7.07 8.90 18.26
CA LEU A 61 -8.50 8.70 18.02
C LEU A 61 -8.73 7.51 17.10
N LEU A 62 -9.53 6.57 17.56
CA LEU A 62 -10.09 5.50 16.75
C LEU A 62 -11.55 5.87 16.49
N LEU A 63 -11.83 6.33 15.27
CA LEU A 63 -13.15 6.84 14.89
C LEU A 63 -13.88 5.80 14.03
N LEU A 64 -15.14 5.54 14.37
CA LEU A 64 -16.06 4.85 13.46
C LEU A 64 -16.81 5.90 12.64
N SER A 65 -17.15 5.58 11.40
CA SER A 65 -17.94 6.49 10.54
C SER A 65 -19.24 6.98 11.20
N ASP A 66 -19.87 6.13 12.00
CA ASP A 66 -21.15 6.43 12.68
C ASP A 66 -20.98 7.52 13.75
N ASP A 67 -19.80 7.61 14.36
CA ASP A 67 -19.52 8.54 15.45
C ASP A 67 -19.18 9.95 14.94
N LEU A 68 -18.86 10.09 13.64
CA LEU A 68 -18.44 11.37 13.06
C LEU A 68 -19.55 12.42 13.10
N ALA A 69 -20.79 12.02 12.81
CA ALA A 69 -21.94 12.94 12.82
C ALA A 69 -22.22 13.44 14.25
N THR A 70 -22.22 12.53 15.22
CA THR A 70 -22.37 12.84 16.65
C THR A 70 -21.25 13.75 17.14
N ALA A 71 -20.00 13.46 16.77
CA ALA A 71 -18.85 14.27 17.16
C ALA A 71 -18.92 15.70 16.62
N LEU A 72 -19.39 15.87 15.38
CA LEU A 72 -19.64 17.18 14.78
C LEU A 72 -20.80 17.92 15.48
N GLN A 73 -21.93 17.26 15.67
CA GLN A 73 -23.14 17.85 16.26
C GLN A 73 -22.90 18.35 17.69
N HIS A 74 -22.18 17.57 18.50
CA HIS A 74 -21.92 17.90 19.90
C HIS A 74 -20.59 18.64 20.12
N ASN A 75 -19.88 19.00 19.04
CA ASN A 75 -18.58 19.68 19.10
C ASN A 75 -17.58 19.01 20.06
N ILE A 76 -17.50 17.66 20.00
CA ILE A 76 -16.70 16.87 20.94
C ILE A 76 -15.21 17.21 20.81
N LEU A 77 -14.74 17.44 19.57
CA LEU A 77 -13.35 17.80 19.30
C LEU A 77 -13.16 19.32 19.27
N THR A 78 -13.12 19.91 20.46
CA THR A 78 -12.79 21.34 20.62
C THR A 78 -11.37 21.64 20.09
N PRO A 79 -11.06 22.91 19.75
CA PRO A 79 -9.70 23.28 19.29
C PRO A 79 -8.59 22.85 20.27
N GLN A 80 -8.86 22.90 21.57
CA GLN A 80 -7.93 22.41 22.60
C GLN A 80 -7.68 20.90 22.48
N ARG A 81 -8.73 20.08 22.34
CA ARG A 81 -8.62 18.63 22.17
C ARG A 81 -7.93 18.25 20.87
N LEU A 82 -8.25 18.94 19.78
CA LEU A 82 -7.57 18.78 18.48
C LEU A 82 -6.07 19.10 18.56
N SER A 83 -5.66 20.00 19.46
CA SER A 83 -4.24 20.32 19.66
C SER A 83 -3.43 19.13 20.23
N TYR A 84 -4.08 18.21 20.94
CA TYR A 84 -3.43 17.03 21.53
C TYR A 84 -3.22 15.89 20.53
N LEU A 85 -3.99 15.88 19.46
CA LEU A 85 -4.03 14.81 18.47
C LEU A 85 -2.68 14.51 17.82
N ARG A 86 -2.34 13.24 17.68
CA ARG A 86 -1.11 12.75 17.01
C ARG A 86 -1.40 11.63 16.02
N TYR A 87 -2.44 10.84 16.26
CA TYR A 87 -2.82 9.75 15.38
C TYR A 87 -4.35 9.63 15.31
N ILE A 88 -4.86 9.41 14.10
CA ILE A 88 -6.26 9.10 13.86
C ILE A 88 -6.33 7.85 13.01
N LYS A 89 -7.19 6.91 13.40
CA LYS A 89 -7.61 5.80 12.54
C LYS A 89 -9.10 5.88 12.31
N LEU A 90 -9.51 6.02 11.06
CA LEU A 90 -10.92 5.99 10.67
C LEU A 90 -11.31 4.60 10.15
N TRP A 91 -12.37 4.03 10.73
CA TRP A 91 -13.02 2.82 10.24
C TRP A 91 -14.37 3.16 9.64
N ILE A 92 -14.52 2.94 8.34
CA ILE A 92 -15.76 3.23 7.63
C ILE A 92 -16.64 1.99 7.63
N LYS A 93 -17.84 2.09 8.20
CA LYS A 93 -18.84 1.02 8.14
C LYS A 93 -19.76 1.24 6.96
N PHE A 94 -20.08 0.14 6.28
CA PHE A 94 -20.98 0.15 5.13
C PHE A 94 -22.28 -0.59 5.48
N PRO A 95 -23.41 0.10 5.69
CA PRO A 95 -24.67 -0.50 6.14
C PRO A 95 -25.13 -1.68 5.27
N ARG A 96 -25.01 -1.57 3.94
CA ARG A 96 -25.38 -2.63 2.98
C ARG A 96 -24.66 -3.96 3.25
N HIS A 97 -23.43 -3.89 3.75
CA HIS A 97 -22.57 -5.06 3.96
C HIS A 97 -22.62 -5.62 5.39
N GLN A 98 -23.53 -5.10 6.24
CA GLN A 98 -23.68 -5.55 7.63
C GLN A 98 -24.67 -6.72 7.80
N HIS A 99 -25.57 -6.94 6.84
CA HIS A 99 -26.62 -7.96 6.90
C HIS A 99 -26.26 -9.22 6.10
N ILE A 100 -26.80 -10.37 6.52
CA ILE A 100 -26.66 -11.65 5.83
C ILE A 100 -27.69 -11.68 4.68
N ILE A 101 -27.29 -12.24 3.53
CA ILE A 101 -28.13 -12.48 2.36
C ILE A 101 -29.51 -13.00 2.78
N GLY A 102 -30.59 -12.34 2.35
CA GLY A 102 -31.97 -12.82 2.52
C GLY A 102 -32.97 -11.79 3.06
N ILE A 103 -32.53 -10.67 3.62
CA ILE A 103 -33.40 -9.53 3.91
C ILE A 103 -32.83 -8.36 3.13
N LEU A 104 -33.45 -8.06 1.99
CA LEU A 104 -33.29 -6.79 1.29
C LEU A 104 -33.52 -5.69 2.33
N SER A 105 -32.44 -5.13 2.89
CA SER A 105 -32.56 -3.86 3.59
C SER A 105 -32.85 -2.83 2.49
N PRO A 106 -34.03 -2.19 2.49
CA PRO A 106 -34.51 -1.34 1.40
C PRO A 106 -33.79 0.01 1.33
N LEU A 107 -32.61 0.17 1.94
CA LEU A 107 -31.76 1.30 1.65
C LEU A 107 -30.75 0.94 0.57
N GLU A 108 -31.05 1.43 -0.63
CA GLU A 108 -30.13 1.72 -1.73
C GLU A 108 -29.00 2.69 -1.32
N SER A 109 -28.39 2.56 -0.13
CA SER A 109 -27.30 3.42 0.35
C SER A 109 -26.01 3.21 -0.45
N ASP A 110 -25.79 4.01 -1.50
CA ASP A 110 -24.60 3.95 -2.34
C ASP A 110 -23.32 3.95 -1.49
N ASP A 111 -22.51 2.88 -1.59
CA ASP A 111 -21.29 2.73 -0.80
C ASP A 111 -20.29 3.87 -1.10
N ASN A 112 -20.29 4.41 -2.32
CA ASN A 112 -19.48 5.57 -2.68
C ASN A 112 -19.96 6.83 -1.96
N PHE A 113 -21.28 6.98 -1.78
CA PHE A 113 -21.86 8.07 -0.99
C PHE A 113 -21.50 7.94 0.49
N VAL A 114 -21.64 6.74 1.08
CA VAL A 114 -21.24 6.46 2.47
C VAL A 114 -19.77 6.78 2.69
N PHE A 115 -18.91 6.28 1.81
CA PHE A 115 -17.48 6.54 1.84
C PHE A 115 -17.18 8.04 1.73
N SER A 116 -17.69 8.70 0.69
CA SER A 116 -17.45 10.13 0.43
C SER A 116 -17.95 11.01 1.59
N ASN A 117 -19.09 10.67 2.19
CA ASN A 117 -19.63 11.39 3.32
C ASN A 117 -18.81 11.19 4.60
N ALA A 118 -18.29 9.97 4.85
CA ALA A 118 -17.40 9.71 5.98
C ALA A 118 -16.09 10.51 5.85
N ILE A 119 -15.49 10.54 4.66
CA ILE A 119 -14.30 11.34 4.38
C ILE A 119 -14.59 12.84 4.59
N LYS A 120 -15.69 13.37 4.05
CA LYS A 120 -16.09 14.76 4.25
C LYS A 120 -16.27 15.10 5.73
N SER A 121 -17.01 14.27 6.47
CA SER A 121 -17.27 14.49 7.90
C SER A 121 -15.98 14.49 8.71
N LEU A 122 -15.06 13.55 8.43
CA LEU A 122 -13.73 13.53 9.06
C LEU A 122 -12.97 14.82 8.76
N PHE A 123 -12.92 15.25 7.50
CA PHE A 123 -12.19 16.46 7.11
C PHE A 123 -12.79 17.72 7.75
N CYS A 124 -14.11 17.83 7.81
CA CYS A 124 -14.78 18.93 8.52
C CYS A 124 -14.48 18.91 10.02
N LEU A 125 -14.42 17.74 10.64
CA LEU A 125 -14.13 17.58 12.06
C LEU A 125 -12.69 18.00 12.41
N LEU A 126 -11.74 17.77 11.49
CA LEU A 126 -10.34 18.09 11.71
C LEU A 126 -9.96 19.50 11.26
N ALA A 127 -10.71 20.12 10.36
CA ALA A 127 -10.41 21.46 9.83
C ALA A 127 -10.14 22.53 10.91
N PRO A 128 -10.83 22.56 12.07
CA PRO A 128 -10.56 23.52 13.14
C PRO A 128 -9.27 23.27 13.93
N THR A 129 -8.46 22.27 13.59
CA THR A 129 -7.23 21.96 14.33
C THR A 129 -6.30 23.18 14.33
N PRO A 130 -5.82 23.64 15.49
CA PRO A 130 -4.94 24.80 15.57
C PRO A 130 -3.70 24.64 14.70
N PHE A 131 -3.36 25.70 13.96
CA PHE A 131 -2.16 25.73 13.14
C PHE A 131 -0.91 25.54 14.00
N ARG A 132 0.05 24.76 13.50
CA ARG A 132 1.38 24.64 14.09
C ARG A 132 2.48 24.78 13.05
N PRO A 133 3.68 25.26 13.46
CA PRO A 133 4.83 25.37 12.57
C PRO A 133 5.27 24.06 11.93
N LYS A 134 4.99 22.90 12.53
CA LYS A 134 5.26 21.56 11.95
C LYS A 134 3.98 20.72 11.98
N PRO A 135 3.67 19.93 10.93
CA PRO A 135 2.56 18.97 10.97
C PRO A 135 2.94 17.82 11.92
N PHE A 136 1.95 17.16 12.51
CA PHE A 136 2.18 16.17 13.56
C PHE A 136 1.12 15.07 13.64
N ILE A 137 0.10 15.10 12.78
CA ILE A 137 -0.97 14.11 12.77
C ILE A 137 -0.69 13.05 11.72
N VAL A 138 -0.69 11.79 12.15
CA VAL A 138 -0.77 10.62 11.28
C VAL A 138 -2.24 10.29 11.08
N LEU A 139 -2.69 10.22 9.82
CA LEU A 139 -4.05 9.83 9.47
C LEU A 139 -4.03 8.46 8.79
N GLU A 140 -4.74 7.50 9.37
CA GLU A 140 -4.89 6.16 8.83
C GLU A 140 -6.35 5.89 8.44
N LEU A 141 -6.54 5.46 7.19
CA LEU A 141 -7.81 4.99 6.68
C LEU A 141 -7.82 3.46 6.61
N SER A 142 -8.87 2.86 7.17
CA SER A 142 -9.06 1.40 7.14
C SER A 142 -10.51 1.07 6.80
N ILE A 143 -10.68 0.20 5.81
CA ILE A 143 -11.98 -0.33 5.40
C ILE A 143 -12.11 -1.74 5.99
N PRO A 144 -12.94 -1.94 7.03
CA PRO A 144 -13.07 -3.23 7.70
C PRO A 144 -13.72 -4.27 6.80
N ILE A 145 -13.40 -5.55 7.06
CA ILE A 145 -14.06 -6.68 6.42
C ILE A 145 -15.57 -6.61 6.70
N PRO A 146 -16.43 -6.78 5.68
CA PRO A 146 -17.87 -6.93 5.86
C PRO A 146 -18.24 -7.92 6.98
N LYS A 147 -19.12 -7.51 7.91
CA LYS A 147 -19.54 -8.35 9.05
C LYS A 147 -20.20 -9.66 8.61
N SER A 148 -20.85 -9.66 7.45
CA SER A 148 -21.40 -10.87 6.82
C SER A 148 -20.33 -11.96 6.68
N ILE A 149 -19.10 -11.59 6.32
CA ILE A 149 -17.96 -12.51 6.21
C ILE A 149 -17.40 -12.83 7.60
N ALA A 150 -17.17 -11.82 8.43
CA ALA A 150 -16.57 -12.01 9.75
C ALA A 150 -17.37 -12.98 10.63
N ARG A 151 -18.69 -13.07 10.45
CA ARG A 151 -19.53 -14.06 11.16
C ARG A 151 -19.47 -15.47 10.56
N ILE A 152 -19.42 -15.62 9.23
CA ILE A 152 -19.20 -16.93 8.59
C ILE A 152 -17.83 -17.47 8.98
N ALA A 153 -16.84 -16.58 9.01
CA ALA A 153 -15.47 -16.89 9.40
C ALA A 153 -15.32 -17.28 10.86
N ARG A 154 -16.31 -17.10 11.75
CA ARG A 154 -16.22 -17.60 13.13
C ARG A 154 -16.10 -19.13 13.22
N ARG A 155 -16.33 -19.85 12.11
CA ARG A 155 -16.07 -21.29 11.96
C ARG A 155 -14.66 -21.62 11.46
N THR A 156 -13.83 -20.60 11.18
CA THR A 156 -12.45 -20.68 10.68
C THR A 156 -11.53 -19.77 11.50
N SER A 157 -10.21 -20.02 11.51
CA SER A 157 -9.30 -19.28 12.39
C SER A 157 -8.98 -17.84 11.94
N ASP A 158 -9.16 -17.49 10.66
CA ASP A 158 -8.85 -16.15 10.13
C ASP A 158 -9.89 -15.64 9.09
N PRO A 159 -10.73 -14.64 9.45
CA PRO A 159 -11.65 -13.99 8.54
C PRO A 159 -11.02 -13.31 7.33
N ARG A 160 -9.78 -12.82 7.44
CA ARG A 160 -9.08 -12.15 6.32
C ARG A 160 -8.65 -13.13 5.27
N ALA A 161 -8.01 -14.24 5.67
CA ALA A 161 -7.64 -15.31 4.77
C ALA A 161 -8.86 -15.87 4.03
N MET A 162 -9.99 -16.04 4.73
CA MET A 162 -11.23 -16.52 4.13
C MET A 162 -11.81 -15.54 3.10
N GLU A 163 -11.91 -14.24 3.43
CA GLU A 163 -12.36 -13.22 2.47
C GLU A 163 -11.46 -13.20 1.23
N ARG A 164 -10.15 -13.18 1.46
CA ARG A 164 -9.14 -13.18 0.39
C ARG A 164 -9.32 -14.37 -0.53
N ALA A 165 -9.48 -15.57 0.02
CA ALA A 165 -9.73 -16.78 -0.78
C ALA A 165 -11.04 -16.72 -1.58
N GLN A 166 -12.10 -16.12 -1.03
CA GLN A 166 -13.37 -15.95 -1.75
C GLN A 166 -13.25 -14.95 -2.91
N VAL A 167 -12.54 -13.83 -2.69
CA VAL A 167 -12.26 -12.83 -3.73
C VAL A 167 -11.33 -13.40 -4.80
N ALA A 168 -10.27 -14.11 -4.40
CA ALA A 168 -9.33 -14.75 -5.31
C ALA A 168 -10.02 -15.71 -6.30
N ARG A 169 -11.06 -16.41 -5.83
CA ARG A 169 -11.89 -17.34 -6.61
C ARG A 169 -13.08 -16.67 -7.30
N ALA A 170 -13.19 -15.34 -7.25
CA ALA A 170 -14.32 -14.53 -7.72
C ALA A 170 -15.70 -15.00 -7.21
N VAL A 171 -15.74 -15.71 -6.08
CA VAL A 171 -17.00 -16.06 -5.39
C VAL A 171 -17.65 -14.80 -4.83
N ARG A 172 -16.83 -13.80 -4.51
CA ARG A 172 -17.27 -12.49 -4.05
C ARG A 172 -16.72 -11.40 -4.97
N PRO A 173 -17.56 -10.47 -5.44
CA PRO A 173 -17.08 -9.33 -6.20
C PRO A 173 -16.25 -8.40 -5.32
N THR A 174 -15.33 -7.70 -5.98
CA THR A 174 -14.56 -6.62 -5.40
C THR A 174 -15.20 -5.29 -5.76
N PHE A 175 -15.45 -4.45 -4.75
CA PHE A 175 -15.99 -3.11 -4.89
C PHE A 175 -14.89 -2.08 -4.66
N TYR A 176 -14.78 -1.12 -5.57
CA TYR A 176 -13.86 0.01 -5.47
C TYR A 176 -14.62 1.25 -5.04
N LEU A 177 -14.25 1.78 -3.89
CA LEU A 177 -14.86 2.94 -3.26
C LEU A 177 -14.26 4.22 -3.83
N GLU A 178 -15.13 5.03 -4.44
CA GLU A 178 -14.76 6.26 -5.12
C GLU A 178 -15.13 7.49 -4.28
N LEU A 179 -14.20 8.43 -4.16
CA LEU A 179 -14.45 9.77 -3.65
C LEU A 179 -15.11 10.60 -4.75
N LEU A 180 -16.42 10.78 -4.62
CA LEU A 180 -17.23 11.49 -5.60
C LEU A 180 -16.75 12.95 -5.75
N GLY A 181 -16.66 13.42 -7.00
CA GLY A 181 -16.07 14.73 -7.32
C GLY A 181 -16.71 15.92 -6.62
N TYR A 182 -18.02 15.88 -6.37
CA TYR A 182 -18.74 16.89 -5.58
C TYR A 182 -18.23 16.98 -4.14
N TYR A 183 -17.97 15.83 -3.51
CA TYR A 183 -17.43 15.78 -2.15
C TYR A 183 -16.00 16.27 -2.12
N TYR A 184 -15.17 15.79 -3.04
CA TYR A 184 -13.77 16.22 -3.17
C TYR A 184 -13.62 17.76 -3.25
N LYS A 185 -14.43 18.42 -4.09
CA LYS A 185 -14.39 19.88 -4.26
C LYS A 185 -14.67 20.64 -2.96
N ARG A 186 -15.43 20.05 -2.03
CA ARG A 186 -15.84 20.64 -0.75
C ARG A 186 -14.95 20.22 0.43
N LEU A 187 -13.96 19.37 0.21
CA LEU A 187 -13.04 18.98 1.30
C LEU A 187 -12.15 20.18 1.68
N PRO A 188 -12.09 20.54 2.98
CA PRO A 188 -11.12 21.51 3.48
C PRO A 188 -9.69 20.96 3.36
N ASN A 189 -8.70 21.84 3.43
CA ASN A 189 -7.30 21.42 3.53
C ASN A 189 -6.97 21.02 4.96
N LEU A 190 -6.13 19.99 5.10
CA LEU A 190 -5.64 19.46 6.37
C LEU A 190 -4.12 19.66 6.48
N PRO A 191 -3.62 20.88 6.74
CA PRO A 191 -2.19 21.18 6.81
C PRO A 191 -1.48 20.58 8.03
N MET A 192 -2.23 20.04 8.99
CA MET A 192 -1.72 19.42 10.21
C MET A 192 -1.28 17.96 10.03
N VAL A 193 -1.71 17.32 8.93
CA VAL A 193 -1.40 15.91 8.63
C VAL A 193 0.00 15.81 8.03
N ILE A 194 0.86 14.99 8.66
CA ILE A 194 2.25 14.73 8.25
C ILE A 194 2.39 13.41 7.50
N ASP A 195 1.56 12.43 7.83
CA ASP A 195 1.63 11.06 7.30
C ASP A 195 0.21 10.55 7.02
N PHE A 196 0.00 10.00 5.83
CA PHE A 196 -1.29 9.48 5.38
C PHE A 196 -1.17 8.03 4.95
N ARG A 197 -1.94 7.17 5.63
CA ARG A 197 -1.84 5.71 5.51
C ARG A 197 -3.15 5.08 5.07
N ILE A 198 -3.04 4.12 4.19
CA ILE A 198 -4.18 3.31 3.74
C ILE A 198 -3.82 1.85 3.97
N ASN A 199 -4.60 1.18 4.82
CA ASN A 199 -4.38 -0.22 5.16
C ASN A 199 -5.37 -1.14 4.46
N LEU A 200 -4.85 -2.16 3.77
CA LEU A 200 -5.65 -3.21 3.15
C LEU A 200 -6.20 -4.15 4.23
N SER A 201 -7.40 -3.86 4.72
CA SER A 201 -8.08 -4.66 5.75
C SER A 201 -9.17 -5.56 5.18
N SER A 202 -9.72 -5.23 4.02
CA SER A 202 -10.68 -6.01 3.24
C SER A 202 -10.15 -6.25 1.83
N HIS A 203 -10.44 -7.41 1.24
CA HIS A 203 -10.18 -7.70 -0.18
C HIS A 203 -11.42 -7.51 -1.07
N SER A 204 -12.61 -7.42 -0.48
CA SER A 204 -13.86 -7.22 -1.22
C SER A 204 -14.34 -5.77 -1.23
N MET A 205 -13.87 -4.93 -0.31
CA MET A 205 -14.12 -3.49 -0.30
C MET A 205 -12.80 -2.74 -0.28
N LEU A 206 -12.48 -2.09 -1.39
CA LEU A 206 -11.19 -1.48 -1.64
C LEU A 206 -11.34 0.01 -1.88
N LEU A 207 -10.29 0.77 -1.59
CA LEU A 207 -10.20 2.16 -2.02
C LEU A 207 -9.79 2.22 -3.49
N GLU A 208 -10.51 3.00 -4.29
CA GLU A 208 -10.10 3.32 -5.66
C GLU A 208 -8.77 4.12 -5.64
N PRO A 209 -7.74 3.74 -6.42
CA PRO A 209 -6.43 4.39 -6.37
C PRO A 209 -6.45 5.91 -6.62
N ARG A 210 -7.26 6.38 -7.57
CA ARG A 210 -7.44 7.81 -7.83
C ARG A 210 -7.95 8.54 -6.58
N SER A 211 -8.90 7.96 -5.87
CA SER A 211 -9.44 8.53 -4.64
C SER A 211 -8.39 8.69 -3.54
N ALA A 212 -7.42 7.77 -3.42
CA ALA A 212 -6.28 7.93 -2.52
C ALA A 212 -5.47 9.20 -2.82
N CYS A 213 -5.15 9.44 -4.10
CA CYS A 213 -4.46 10.66 -4.54
C CYS A 213 -5.28 11.93 -4.27
N LEU A 214 -6.60 11.89 -4.53
CA LEU A 214 -7.47 13.04 -4.28
C LEU A 214 -7.54 13.40 -2.80
N ILE A 215 -7.66 12.42 -1.90
CA ILE A 215 -7.67 12.63 -0.45
C ILE A 215 -6.33 13.23 0.00
N ALA A 216 -5.21 12.64 -0.43
CA ALA A 216 -3.87 13.12 -0.08
C ALA A 216 -3.57 14.53 -0.62
N SER A 217 -4.13 14.91 -1.78
CA SER A 217 -3.97 16.26 -2.34
C SER A 217 -4.51 17.37 -1.43
N LYS A 218 -5.41 17.04 -0.49
CA LYS A 218 -5.96 17.96 0.51
C LYS A 218 -5.10 18.09 1.77
N MET A 219 -3.93 17.46 1.81
CA MET A 219 -2.98 17.52 2.92
C MET A 219 -1.71 18.27 2.47
N PRO A 220 -1.73 19.60 2.35
CA PRO A 220 -0.69 20.36 1.62
C PRO A 220 0.72 20.24 2.21
N ARG A 221 0.85 19.73 3.45
CA ARG A 221 2.13 19.58 4.18
C ARG A 221 2.48 18.11 4.46
N LEU A 222 1.88 17.19 3.70
CA LEU A 222 2.14 15.77 3.80
C LEU A 222 3.61 15.47 3.50
N GLU A 223 4.29 14.79 4.42
CA GLU A 223 5.69 14.39 4.26
C GLU A 223 5.84 12.89 3.96
N ALA A 224 4.86 12.07 4.36
CA ALA A 224 4.87 10.63 4.11
C ALA A 224 3.50 10.11 3.64
N ALA A 225 3.53 9.14 2.73
CA ALA A 225 2.36 8.39 2.29
C ALA A 225 2.72 6.90 2.27
N ASP A 226 1.89 6.07 2.91
CA ASP A 226 2.09 4.60 2.98
C ASP A 226 0.78 3.87 2.69
N TRP A 227 0.67 3.35 1.48
CA TRP A 227 -0.59 2.87 0.91
C TRP A 227 -0.51 1.41 0.53
N ALA A 228 -1.47 0.62 1.00
CA ALA A 228 -1.77 -0.70 0.48
C ALA A 228 -3.07 -0.63 -0.33
N LEU A 229 -2.95 -0.79 -1.65
CA LEU A 229 -4.05 -0.83 -2.62
C LEU A 229 -4.08 -2.20 -3.31
N TYR A 230 -5.20 -2.59 -3.90
CA TYR A 230 -5.36 -3.94 -4.47
C TYR A 230 -5.95 -3.90 -5.89
N ASP A 231 -5.21 -4.44 -6.86
CA ASP A 231 -5.68 -4.77 -8.20
C ASP A 231 -6.28 -6.20 -8.19
N GLY A 232 -7.42 -6.32 -7.52
CA GLY A 232 -8.10 -7.58 -7.27
C GLY A 232 -9.09 -8.02 -8.34
N ASN A 233 -9.43 -7.15 -9.30
CA ASN A 233 -10.38 -7.52 -10.34
C ASN A 233 -9.69 -8.48 -11.34
N LYS A 234 -10.22 -9.69 -11.50
CA LYS A 234 -9.66 -10.71 -12.41
C LYS A 234 -10.43 -10.84 -13.72
N THR A 235 -11.65 -10.30 -13.81
CA THR A 235 -12.58 -10.56 -14.92
C THR A 235 -12.85 -9.31 -15.77
N ASP A 236 -12.90 -8.12 -15.16
CA ASP A 236 -13.18 -6.85 -15.83
C ASP A 236 -11.86 -6.12 -16.14
N MET A 237 -11.33 -6.37 -17.34
CA MET A 237 -10.10 -5.73 -17.81
C MET A 237 -10.25 -4.21 -17.95
N THR A 238 -11.41 -3.72 -18.39
CA THR A 238 -11.67 -2.29 -18.57
C THR A 238 -11.60 -1.55 -17.23
N LEU A 239 -12.17 -2.12 -16.17
CA LEU A 239 -12.06 -1.57 -14.83
C LEU A 239 -10.61 -1.56 -14.34
N ARG A 240 -9.83 -2.62 -14.58
CA ARG A 240 -8.42 -2.66 -14.19
C ARG A 240 -7.60 -1.56 -14.86
N VAL A 241 -7.76 -1.39 -16.17
CA VAL A 241 -7.11 -0.31 -16.94
C VAL A 241 -7.53 1.05 -16.38
N ARG A 242 -8.83 1.27 -16.15
CA ARG A 242 -9.35 2.51 -15.57
C ARG A 242 -8.77 2.84 -14.19
N LEU A 243 -8.65 1.86 -13.30
CA LEU A 243 -8.11 2.07 -11.95
C LEU A 243 -6.62 2.41 -12.00
N ARG A 244 -5.88 1.75 -12.90
CA ARG A 244 -4.46 1.97 -13.14
C ARG A 244 -4.19 3.35 -13.74
N ASP A 245 -4.93 3.72 -14.78
CA ASP A 245 -4.84 5.04 -15.41
C ASP A 245 -5.28 6.14 -14.44
N GLY A 246 -6.35 5.89 -13.66
CA GLY A 246 -6.79 6.79 -12.59
C GLY A 246 -5.69 7.07 -11.57
N LEU A 247 -4.87 6.07 -11.19
CA LEU A 247 -3.69 6.28 -10.35
C LEU A 247 -2.63 7.11 -11.09
N ALA A 248 -2.27 6.70 -12.30
CA ALA A 248 -1.24 7.33 -13.12
C ALA A 248 -1.53 8.83 -13.36
N GLU A 249 -2.76 9.16 -13.70
CA GLU A 249 -3.22 10.53 -13.95
C GLU A 249 -3.30 11.39 -12.69
N ASN A 250 -3.37 10.81 -11.49
CA ASN A 250 -3.62 11.57 -10.27
C ASN A 250 -2.44 11.56 -9.29
N ILE A 251 -1.41 10.73 -9.49
CA ILE A 251 -0.22 10.71 -8.63
C ILE A 251 0.50 12.07 -8.59
N HIS A 252 0.42 12.83 -9.69
CA HIS A 252 1.01 14.17 -9.74
C HIS A 252 0.31 15.19 -8.82
N LYS A 253 -0.91 14.90 -8.36
CA LYS A 253 -1.64 15.75 -7.40
C LYS A 253 -1.14 15.60 -5.97
N LEU A 254 -0.26 14.63 -5.71
CA LEU A 254 0.37 14.49 -4.41
C LEU A 254 1.19 15.74 -4.05
N PRO A 255 1.16 16.19 -2.78
CA PRO A 255 1.86 17.39 -2.32
C PRO A 255 3.37 17.36 -2.63
N GLN A 256 3.93 18.53 -2.95
CA GLN A 256 5.37 18.68 -3.27
C GLN A 256 6.29 18.48 -2.06
N TYR A 257 5.75 18.57 -0.83
CA TYR A 257 6.51 18.37 0.41
C TYR A 257 6.73 16.89 0.76
N LEU A 258 6.21 15.97 -0.06
CA LEU A 258 6.33 14.54 0.17
C LEU A 258 7.79 14.09 0.09
N LYS A 259 8.30 13.53 1.18
CA LYS A 259 9.67 13.00 1.30
C LYS A 259 9.70 11.49 1.15
N ARG A 260 8.63 10.81 1.58
CA ARG A 260 8.49 9.36 1.53
C ARG A 260 7.19 8.96 0.84
N PHE A 261 7.31 8.07 -0.14
CA PHE A 261 6.16 7.44 -0.78
C PHE A 261 6.34 5.92 -0.79
N SER A 262 5.39 5.21 -0.20
CA SER A 262 5.31 3.75 -0.16
C SER A 262 3.96 3.32 -0.72
N LEU A 263 4.00 2.50 -1.77
CA LEU A 263 2.81 1.93 -2.38
C LEU A 263 2.99 0.43 -2.60
N ASP A 264 2.20 -0.37 -1.89
CA ASP A 264 1.99 -1.79 -2.17
C ASP A 264 0.70 -1.92 -2.98
N TYR A 265 0.83 -2.06 -4.30
CA TYR A 265 -0.28 -2.22 -5.23
C TYR A 265 -0.45 -3.68 -5.61
N PHE A 266 -1.04 -4.41 -4.66
CA PHE A 266 -1.06 -5.86 -4.63
C PHE A 266 -1.90 -6.46 -5.77
N ARG A 267 -1.42 -7.55 -6.36
CA ARG A 267 -2.18 -8.43 -7.26
C ARG A 267 -1.76 -9.87 -7.05
N GLU A 268 -2.73 -10.77 -7.00
CA GLU A 268 -2.43 -12.21 -7.00
C GLU A 268 -2.15 -12.70 -8.42
N ALA A 269 -1.09 -13.49 -8.57
CA ALA A 269 -0.86 -14.23 -9.80
C ALA A 269 -1.99 -15.25 -10.03
N PRO A 270 -2.35 -15.54 -11.30
CA PRO A 270 -3.23 -16.64 -11.63
C PRO A 270 -2.68 -17.95 -11.10
N ARG A 271 -3.55 -18.80 -10.54
CA ARG A 271 -3.19 -20.12 -10.02
C ARG A 271 -2.76 -21.10 -11.12
N ASP A 272 -3.23 -20.90 -12.34
CA ASP A 272 -2.81 -21.68 -13.49
C ASP A 272 -1.76 -20.91 -14.31
N HIS A 273 -0.48 -21.31 -14.21
CA HIS A 273 0.61 -20.63 -14.92
C HIS A 273 0.59 -20.87 -16.46
N PHE A 274 -0.31 -21.73 -16.96
CA PHE A 274 -0.59 -21.84 -18.40
C PHE A 274 -1.49 -20.70 -18.89
N TYR A 275 -2.27 -20.09 -18.00
CA TYR A 275 -3.06 -18.92 -18.34
C TYR A 275 -2.12 -17.82 -18.83
N LYS A 276 -2.48 -17.23 -19.98
CA LYS A 276 -1.76 -16.09 -20.55
C LYS A 276 -2.48 -14.82 -20.09
N PRO A 277 -1.94 -14.09 -19.10
CA PRO A 277 -2.59 -12.88 -18.63
C PRO A 277 -2.70 -11.88 -19.79
N PRO A 278 -3.85 -11.22 -19.97
CA PRO A 278 -3.99 -10.21 -21.01
C PRO A 278 -3.13 -8.99 -20.69
N SER A 279 -2.71 -8.30 -21.75
CA SER A 279 -2.09 -6.97 -21.61
C SER A 279 -3.10 -5.98 -21.05
N ILE A 280 -2.68 -5.19 -20.07
CA ILE A 280 -3.41 -4.02 -19.53
C ILE A 280 -2.81 -2.71 -20.03
N ILE A 281 -1.86 -2.77 -20.97
CA ILE A 281 -1.36 -1.59 -21.68
C ILE A 281 -2.36 -1.27 -22.80
N PRO A 282 -2.92 -0.05 -22.86
CA PRO A 282 -3.78 0.39 -23.96
C PRO A 282 -3.10 0.20 -25.31
N THR A 283 -3.86 -0.20 -26.34
CA THR A 283 -3.31 -0.52 -27.67
C THR A 283 -2.72 0.69 -28.39
N ASP A 284 -3.15 1.89 -28.01
CA ASP A 284 -2.72 3.18 -28.50
C ASP A 284 -1.60 3.81 -27.66
N ALA A 285 -1.22 3.19 -26.54
CA ALA A 285 -0.15 3.69 -25.68
C ALA A 285 1.23 3.14 -26.07
N GLU A 286 2.24 4.00 -26.04
CA GLU A 286 3.64 3.63 -26.33
C GLU A 286 4.32 2.84 -25.19
N GLY A 287 3.62 2.63 -24.06
CA GLY A 287 4.11 1.90 -22.90
C GLY A 287 3.13 1.95 -21.74
N ASP A 288 3.49 1.37 -20.59
CA ASP A 288 2.63 1.38 -19.42
C ASP A 288 2.48 2.79 -18.81
N THR A 289 1.23 3.26 -18.70
CA THR A 289 0.88 4.60 -18.21
C THR A 289 1.32 4.84 -16.77
N LEU A 290 1.13 3.85 -15.89
CA LEU A 290 1.51 3.96 -14.48
C LEU A 290 3.03 3.98 -14.30
N SER A 291 3.77 3.12 -15.00
CA SER A 291 5.23 3.07 -14.96
C SER A 291 5.84 4.40 -15.39
N ASN A 292 5.38 4.96 -16.51
CA ASN A 292 5.78 6.28 -16.98
C ASN A 292 5.44 7.40 -15.97
N SER A 293 4.24 7.36 -15.38
CA SER A 293 3.84 8.36 -14.39
C SER A 293 4.71 8.28 -13.12
N LEU A 294 5.04 7.06 -12.65
CA LEU A 294 5.94 6.84 -11.52
C LEU A 294 7.38 7.27 -11.83
N TYR A 295 7.86 7.06 -13.05
CA TYR A 295 9.16 7.56 -13.51
C TYR A 295 9.27 9.08 -13.35
N HIS A 296 8.26 9.84 -13.79
CA HIS A 296 8.25 11.30 -13.60
C HIS A 296 8.03 11.71 -12.15
N PHE A 297 7.17 11.00 -11.43
CA PHE A 297 6.88 11.28 -10.03
C PHE A 297 8.12 11.13 -9.14
N THR A 298 8.94 10.11 -9.37
CA THR A 298 10.12 9.84 -8.54
C THR A 298 11.24 10.87 -8.71
N GLN A 299 11.27 11.60 -9.83
CA GLN A 299 12.24 12.66 -10.11
C GLN A 299 11.95 13.98 -9.36
N ARG A 300 10.86 14.04 -8.59
CA ARG A 300 10.48 15.24 -7.83
C ARG A 300 11.55 15.66 -6.83
N LYS A 301 11.78 16.96 -6.75
CA LYS A 301 12.64 17.55 -5.71
C LYS A 301 11.97 17.38 -4.35
N GLY A 302 12.69 16.80 -3.40
CA GLY A 302 12.24 16.61 -2.01
C GLY A 302 11.89 15.16 -1.68
N LEU A 303 11.57 14.34 -2.68
CA LEU A 303 11.36 12.90 -2.49
C LEU A 303 12.72 12.22 -2.27
N SER A 304 12.87 11.56 -1.12
CA SER A 304 14.11 10.87 -0.72
C SER A 304 13.94 9.37 -0.54
N ASP A 305 12.73 8.93 -0.21
CA ASP A 305 12.41 7.52 -0.01
C ASP A 305 11.24 7.12 -0.94
N PHE A 306 11.47 6.15 -1.80
CA PHE A 306 10.47 5.58 -2.69
C PHE A 306 10.43 4.06 -2.54
N TYR A 307 9.23 3.53 -2.28
CA TYR A 307 8.92 2.11 -2.30
C TYR A 307 7.71 1.88 -3.19
N PHE A 308 7.85 0.98 -4.15
CA PHE A 308 6.74 0.50 -4.95
C PHE A 308 6.79 -1.02 -5.06
N LYS A 309 5.68 -1.67 -4.72
CA LYS A 309 5.43 -3.07 -5.01
C LYS A 309 4.22 -3.19 -5.93
N GLY A 310 4.36 -3.87 -7.05
CA GLY A 310 3.27 -3.94 -8.02
C GLY A 310 3.70 -4.43 -9.41
N SER A 311 2.73 -4.52 -10.31
CA SER A 311 2.98 -4.79 -11.73
C SER A 311 3.37 -3.49 -12.44
N VAL A 312 4.58 -3.41 -12.98
CA VAL A 312 5.15 -2.29 -13.75
C VAL A 312 6.06 -2.82 -14.86
N ASP A 313 6.38 -1.98 -15.84
CA ASP A 313 7.35 -2.28 -16.89
C ASP A 313 8.68 -1.56 -16.66
N THR A 314 9.63 -1.70 -17.59
CA THR A 314 10.96 -1.06 -17.49
C THR A 314 10.92 0.47 -17.56
N THR A 315 9.83 1.07 -18.06
CA THR A 315 9.73 2.52 -18.24
C THR A 315 9.70 3.28 -16.92
N ILE A 316 9.35 2.61 -15.81
CA ILE A 316 9.46 3.19 -14.45
C ILE A 316 10.90 3.58 -14.09
N LEU A 317 11.88 2.86 -14.66
CA LEU A 317 13.31 3.10 -14.45
C LEU A 317 13.88 3.96 -15.56
N TRP A 318 13.59 3.59 -16.82
CA TRP A 318 14.13 4.27 -17.99
C TRP A 318 13.20 4.09 -19.21
N PRO A 319 12.40 5.10 -19.58
CA PRO A 319 11.54 5.03 -20.76
C PRO A 319 12.37 5.04 -22.06
N ALA A 320 11.82 4.44 -23.12
CA ALA A 320 12.50 4.38 -24.43
C ALA A 320 12.60 5.76 -25.11
N VAL A 321 11.58 6.60 -24.92
CA VAL A 321 11.51 7.97 -25.45
C VAL A 321 11.92 8.94 -24.35
N THR A 322 13.22 9.04 -24.08
CA THR A 322 13.77 10.16 -23.30
C THR A 322 14.11 11.30 -24.24
N ASP A 323 13.53 12.48 -24.00
CA ASP A 323 13.90 13.72 -24.69
C ASP A 323 15.43 13.93 -24.57
N PRO A 324 16.19 13.89 -25.68
CA PRO A 324 17.65 14.00 -25.64
C PRO A 324 18.14 15.34 -25.08
N THR A 325 17.25 16.34 -24.97
CA THR A 325 17.57 17.64 -24.36
C THR A 325 17.43 17.65 -22.84
N LYS A 326 16.80 16.64 -22.24
CA LYS A 326 16.55 16.54 -20.79
C LYS A 326 17.14 15.26 -20.22
N THR A 327 18.34 15.37 -19.65
CA THR A 327 18.91 14.30 -18.86
C THR A 327 18.06 14.09 -17.59
N PRO A 328 17.47 12.89 -17.39
CA PRO A 328 16.69 12.62 -16.20
C PRO A 328 17.57 12.65 -14.96
N CYS A 329 16.99 13.07 -13.83
CA CYS A 329 17.72 13.26 -12.59
C CYS A 329 16.82 13.06 -11.37
N TRP A 330 17.34 12.38 -10.35
CA TRP A 330 16.68 12.18 -9.06
C TRP A 330 17.45 12.92 -7.96
N PRO A 331 17.24 14.24 -7.81
CA PRO A 331 18.17 15.12 -7.09
C PRO A 331 18.26 14.83 -5.58
N THR A 332 17.21 14.26 -4.99
CA THR A 332 17.09 14.04 -3.54
C THR A 332 16.94 12.57 -3.13
N MET A 333 16.83 11.66 -4.10
CA MET A 333 16.55 10.25 -3.85
C MET A 333 17.72 9.60 -3.09
N LYS A 334 17.40 8.94 -1.98
CA LYS A 334 18.33 8.18 -1.13
C LYS A 334 18.02 6.69 -1.18
N ASN A 335 16.75 6.33 -0.98
CA ASN A 335 16.29 4.95 -0.96
C ASN A 335 15.27 4.74 -2.06
N TYR A 336 15.57 3.85 -3.00
CA TYR A 336 14.66 3.48 -4.09
C TYR A 336 14.48 1.97 -4.09
N THR A 337 13.27 1.52 -3.76
CA THR A 337 12.93 0.10 -3.71
C THR A 337 11.80 -0.21 -4.68
N LEU A 338 12.04 -1.18 -5.56
CA LEU A 338 11.12 -1.62 -6.59
C LEU A 338 10.90 -3.14 -6.51
N SER A 339 9.75 -3.55 -6.00
CA SER A 339 9.34 -4.95 -5.92
C SER A 339 8.34 -5.26 -7.05
N MET A 340 8.82 -5.79 -8.17
CA MET A 340 7.99 -6.07 -9.34
C MET A 340 7.23 -7.38 -9.16
N HIS A 341 5.92 -7.39 -9.42
CA HIS A 341 5.17 -8.65 -9.49
C HIS A 341 5.63 -9.49 -10.69
N MET A 342 5.51 -10.82 -10.56
CA MET A 342 5.92 -11.79 -11.59
C MET A 342 5.26 -11.62 -12.96
N ILE A 343 4.18 -10.83 -13.07
CA ILE A 343 3.46 -10.55 -14.30
C ILE A 343 3.54 -9.06 -14.60
N MET A 344 4.11 -8.72 -15.74
CA MET A 344 4.22 -7.35 -16.24
C MET A 344 2.86 -6.82 -16.76
N PRO A 345 2.70 -5.50 -16.91
CA PRO A 345 1.50 -4.91 -17.51
C PRO A 345 1.19 -5.42 -18.92
N SER A 346 2.21 -5.83 -19.68
CA SER A 346 2.05 -6.47 -21.00
C SER A 346 1.48 -7.89 -20.96
N GLY A 347 1.28 -8.47 -19.76
CA GLY A 347 0.87 -9.86 -19.57
C GLY A 347 2.02 -10.86 -19.60
N ARG A 348 3.26 -10.41 -19.85
CA ARG A 348 4.46 -11.26 -19.86
C ARG A 348 4.86 -11.68 -18.44
N TRP A 349 5.27 -12.92 -18.29
CA TRP A 349 5.82 -13.44 -17.05
C TRP A 349 7.32 -13.11 -16.94
N LEU A 350 7.72 -12.54 -15.80
CA LEU A 350 9.12 -12.38 -15.38
C LEU A 350 9.75 -13.71 -14.96
N VAL A 351 8.94 -14.74 -14.77
CA VAL A 351 9.39 -16.11 -14.50
C VAL A 351 9.01 -17.08 -15.62
N VAL A 352 9.87 -18.06 -15.87
CA VAL A 352 9.72 -19.12 -16.86
C VAL A 352 9.67 -20.47 -16.17
N ASP A 353 9.26 -21.47 -16.95
CA ASP A 353 9.24 -22.87 -16.53
C ASP A 353 10.68 -23.37 -16.30
N ASP A 354 10.87 -24.28 -15.35
CA ASP A 354 12.08 -25.11 -15.24
C ASP A 354 12.33 -25.95 -16.50
N LYS A 355 11.28 -26.19 -17.30
CA LYS A 355 11.24 -27.24 -18.31
C LYS A 355 11.22 -26.75 -19.77
N GLU A 356 12.29 -26.08 -20.20
CA GLU A 356 12.83 -26.46 -21.53
C GLU A 356 13.42 -27.89 -21.51
N ALA A 357 13.52 -28.52 -20.32
CA ALA A 357 13.73 -29.95 -20.13
C ALA A 357 12.47 -30.68 -19.59
N ALA A 358 11.68 -31.26 -20.48
CA ALA A 358 10.76 -32.39 -20.24
C ALA A 358 9.57 -32.21 -19.26
N PHE A 359 8.37 -31.95 -19.80
CA PHE A 359 7.30 -32.97 -19.96
C PHE A 359 6.01 -32.30 -20.45
N ALA A 360 5.32 -32.96 -21.39
CA ALA A 360 3.98 -32.62 -21.82
C ALA A 360 3.00 -32.59 -20.63
N PRO A 361 1.98 -31.71 -20.64
CA PRO A 361 0.99 -31.68 -19.57
C PRO A 361 0.22 -32.99 -19.56
N THR A 362 0.41 -33.80 -18.51
CA THR A 362 -0.61 -34.78 -18.13
C THR A 362 -1.82 -33.97 -17.66
N ARG A 363 -2.78 -33.76 -18.57
CA ARG A 363 -4.16 -33.53 -18.16
C ARG A 363 -4.49 -34.64 -17.15
N PRO A 364 -4.99 -34.34 -15.94
CA PRO A 364 -5.58 -35.38 -15.13
C PRO A 364 -6.65 -36.05 -16.00
N ASN A 365 -6.54 -37.37 -16.21
CA ASN A 365 -7.62 -38.13 -16.84
C ASN A 365 -8.91 -37.77 -16.09
N ALA A 366 -9.99 -37.50 -16.82
CA ALA A 366 -11.29 -37.19 -16.22
C ALA A 366 -11.77 -38.28 -15.22
N GLN A 367 -11.18 -39.49 -15.28
CA GLN A 367 -11.38 -40.57 -14.32
C GLN A 367 -10.62 -40.41 -12.99
N ALA A 368 -9.45 -39.75 -12.96
CA ALA A 368 -8.69 -39.52 -11.72
C ALA A 368 -9.32 -38.43 -10.82
N LEU A 369 -10.28 -37.66 -11.35
CA LEU A 369 -11.07 -36.70 -10.56
C LEU A 369 -12.07 -37.40 -9.62
N ASN A 370 -12.40 -38.67 -9.88
CA ASN A 370 -13.39 -39.42 -9.10
C ASN A 370 -12.78 -40.19 -7.91
N ASP A 371 -11.45 -40.36 -7.88
CA ASP A 371 -10.77 -41.19 -6.88
C ASP A 371 -10.06 -40.37 -5.78
N ILE A 372 -10.23 -39.05 -5.74
CA ILE A 372 -9.71 -38.22 -4.65
C ILE A 372 -10.64 -38.40 -3.43
N PRO A 373 -10.14 -38.94 -2.29
CA PRO A 373 -10.97 -39.16 -1.10
C PRO A 373 -11.64 -37.87 -0.66
N MET A 374 -12.94 -37.98 -0.44
CA MET A 374 -13.91 -36.90 -0.22
C MET A 374 -13.78 -36.19 1.15
N SER A 375 -12.56 -35.92 1.64
CA SER A 375 -12.32 -35.42 3.01
C SER A 375 -11.50 -34.12 3.14
N TYR A 376 -11.08 -33.47 2.05
CA TYR A 376 -10.59 -32.08 2.07
C TYR A 376 -11.55 -31.16 1.30
N SER A 377 -12.70 -30.89 1.90
CA SER A 377 -13.70 -29.96 1.37
C SER A 377 -13.22 -28.50 1.46
N GLY A 378 -12.38 -28.10 0.49
CA GLY A 378 -12.05 -26.71 0.18
C GLY A 378 -12.14 -26.36 -1.31
N ASP A 379 -12.29 -27.37 -2.20
CA ASP A 379 -12.19 -27.25 -3.66
C ASP A 379 -13.53 -27.40 -4.41
N ARG A 380 -14.68 -27.25 -3.74
CA ARG A 380 -16.01 -27.42 -4.36
C ARG A 380 -16.57 -26.22 -5.13
N PHE A 381 -15.79 -25.19 -5.40
CA PHE A 381 -16.24 -24.06 -6.24
C PHE A 381 -15.51 -24.10 -7.58
N GLN A 382 -16.16 -24.64 -8.61
CA GLN A 382 -15.75 -24.37 -9.99
C GLN A 382 -15.87 -22.87 -10.22
N THR A 383 -14.73 -22.20 -10.40
CA THR A 383 -14.69 -20.78 -10.71
C THR A 383 -14.64 -20.62 -12.22
N ASN A 384 -15.48 -19.75 -12.79
CA ASN A 384 -15.39 -19.36 -14.20
C ASN A 384 -14.32 -18.28 -14.44
N THR A 385 -13.52 -17.95 -13.42
CA THR A 385 -12.47 -16.93 -13.53
C THR A 385 -11.29 -17.50 -14.31
N PRO A 386 -10.89 -16.86 -15.43
CA PRO A 386 -9.75 -17.33 -16.22
C PRO A 386 -8.48 -17.45 -15.37
N GLY A 387 -7.81 -18.61 -15.46
CA GLY A 387 -6.57 -18.89 -14.73
C GLY A 387 -6.73 -19.27 -13.25
N GLU A 388 -7.96 -19.44 -12.75
CA GLU A 388 -8.23 -19.78 -11.33
C GLU A 388 -8.87 -21.16 -11.13
N ALA A 389 -9.27 -21.82 -12.21
CA ALA A 389 -10.01 -23.08 -12.16
C ALA A 389 -9.21 -24.23 -11.51
N TYR A 390 -7.90 -24.25 -11.70
CA TYR A 390 -6.99 -25.26 -11.15
C TYR A 390 -5.67 -24.61 -10.71
N LYS A 391 -4.92 -25.28 -9.84
CA LYS A 391 -3.60 -24.83 -9.39
C LYS A 391 -2.52 -25.57 -10.19
N ASN A 392 -1.77 -24.83 -11.01
CA ASN A 392 -0.65 -25.31 -11.81
C ASN A 392 0.52 -24.33 -11.67
N ASP A 393 1.28 -24.43 -10.58
CA ASP A 393 2.40 -23.54 -10.30
C ASP A 393 3.71 -24.20 -10.82
N PHE A 394 4.14 -23.86 -12.03
CA PHE A 394 5.36 -24.44 -12.64
C PHE A 394 6.43 -23.40 -13.01
N ARG A 395 6.15 -22.11 -12.83
CA ARG A 395 7.09 -21.03 -13.16
C ARG A 395 7.85 -20.63 -11.91
N SER A 396 9.14 -20.93 -11.89
CA SER A 396 10.04 -20.76 -10.76
C SER A 396 11.27 -19.93 -11.13
N ASN A 397 11.81 -20.13 -12.34
CA ASN A 397 13.05 -19.50 -12.78
C ASN A 397 12.84 -18.10 -13.31
N PRO A 398 13.77 -17.15 -13.09
CA PRO A 398 13.69 -15.84 -13.74
C PRO A 398 13.82 -15.97 -15.25
N ASN A 399 13.06 -15.15 -15.98
CA ASN A 399 13.29 -14.88 -17.38
C ASN A 399 14.55 -14.02 -17.51
N THR A 400 15.71 -14.66 -17.67
CA THR A 400 17.02 -14.00 -17.66
C THR A 400 17.12 -12.86 -18.66
N LYS A 401 16.57 -13.01 -19.87
CA LYS A 401 16.52 -11.93 -20.88
C LYS A 401 15.70 -10.72 -20.44
N LEU A 402 14.57 -10.93 -19.76
CA LEU A 402 13.78 -9.83 -19.22
C LEU A 402 14.44 -9.20 -17.99
N ALA A 403 14.98 -10.05 -17.10
CA ALA A 403 15.68 -9.61 -15.91
C ALA A 403 16.87 -8.71 -16.26
N ASP A 404 17.68 -9.14 -17.22
CA ASP A 404 18.83 -8.40 -17.71
C ASP A 404 18.43 -7.03 -18.28
N ARG A 405 17.36 -6.95 -19.09
CA ARG A 405 16.82 -5.65 -19.56
C ARG A 405 16.39 -4.72 -18.43
N ILE A 406 15.79 -5.28 -17.38
CA ILE A 406 15.37 -4.52 -16.20
C ILE A 406 16.60 -4.03 -15.42
N PHE A 407 17.60 -4.89 -15.21
CA PHE A 407 18.83 -4.53 -14.51
C PHE A 407 19.66 -3.51 -15.27
N PHE A 408 19.69 -3.58 -16.60
CA PHE A 408 20.29 -2.58 -17.46
C PHE A 408 19.61 -1.21 -17.31
N ALA A 409 18.28 -1.17 -17.34
CA ALA A 409 17.51 0.05 -17.10
C ALA A 409 17.72 0.60 -15.68
N ALA A 410 17.84 -0.27 -14.69
CA ALA A 410 18.16 0.11 -13.31
C ALA A 410 19.53 0.77 -13.21
N GLY A 411 20.57 0.23 -13.86
CA GLY A 411 21.90 0.84 -13.90
C GLY A 411 21.86 2.28 -14.45
N LYS A 412 21.17 2.48 -15.58
CA LYS A 412 20.97 3.84 -16.14
C LYS A 412 20.28 4.78 -15.16
N CYS A 413 19.21 4.32 -14.53
CA CYS A 413 18.42 5.08 -13.57
C CYS A 413 19.26 5.49 -12.35
N VAL A 414 19.92 4.53 -11.69
CA VAL A 414 20.78 4.75 -10.51
C VAL A 414 21.98 5.64 -10.86
N GLY A 415 22.53 5.51 -12.07
CA GLY A 415 23.55 6.41 -12.62
C GLY A 415 23.14 7.89 -12.65
N GLN A 416 21.85 8.22 -12.54
CA GLN A 416 21.34 9.60 -12.46
C GLN A 416 20.76 10.01 -11.09
N MET A 417 20.94 9.20 -10.05
CA MET A 417 20.60 9.52 -8.66
C MET A 417 21.81 9.98 -7.82
N PRO A 418 22.15 11.28 -7.77
CA PRO A 418 23.37 11.79 -7.10
C PRO A 418 23.46 11.53 -5.59
N ARG A 419 22.34 11.23 -4.92
CA ARG A 419 22.28 11.05 -3.46
C ARG A 419 21.84 9.65 -3.04
N VAL A 420 21.82 8.69 -3.97
CA VAL A 420 21.39 7.33 -3.68
C VAL A 420 22.30 6.71 -2.62
N GLU A 421 21.67 6.17 -1.58
CA GLU A 421 22.30 5.42 -0.50
C GLU A 421 22.04 3.93 -0.71
N ARG A 422 20.81 3.58 -1.11
CA ARG A 422 20.39 2.21 -1.41
C ARG A 422 19.39 2.16 -2.56
N PHE A 423 19.63 1.23 -3.47
CA PHE A 423 18.69 0.83 -4.50
C PHE A 423 18.43 -0.68 -4.37
N THR A 424 17.16 -1.07 -4.36
CA THR A 424 16.75 -2.48 -4.29
C THR A 424 15.72 -2.73 -5.37
N LEU A 425 15.94 -3.77 -6.15
CA LEU A 425 14.99 -4.26 -7.13
C LEU A 425 14.80 -5.75 -6.92
N ASP A 426 13.57 -6.21 -6.76
CA ASP A 426 13.26 -7.62 -6.59
C ASP A 426 12.06 -8.03 -7.43
N PHE A 427 12.02 -9.31 -7.81
CA PHE A 427 10.84 -9.91 -8.42
C PHE A 427 10.01 -10.53 -7.31
N SER A 428 9.16 -9.70 -6.72
CA SER A 428 8.21 -10.12 -5.69
C SER A 428 7.40 -11.34 -6.14
N ASP A 429 7.16 -12.23 -5.19
CA ASP A 429 6.46 -13.50 -5.37
C ASP A 429 7.23 -14.55 -6.23
N SER A 430 8.44 -14.23 -6.73
CA SER A 430 9.33 -15.23 -7.35
C SER A 430 9.85 -16.24 -6.33
N PRO A 431 9.69 -17.56 -6.56
CA PRO A 431 10.21 -18.61 -5.66
C PRO A 431 11.71 -18.54 -5.41
N LEU A 432 12.49 -18.09 -6.39
CA LEU A 432 13.95 -17.98 -6.29
C LEU A 432 14.44 -16.63 -5.74
N HIS A 433 13.52 -15.72 -5.36
CA HIS A 433 13.86 -14.40 -4.82
C HIS A 433 14.89 -13.64 -5.69
N THR A 434 14.67 -13.61 -7.00
CA THR A 434 15.55 -12.87 -7.92
C THR A 434 15.58 -11.39 -7.56
N SER A 435 16.77 -10.86 -7.29
CA SER A 435 16.95 -9.47 -6.87
C SER A 435 18.28 -8.86 -7.31
N LEU A 436 18.30 -7.53 -7.34
CA LEU A 436 19.46 -6.68 -7.52
C LEU A 436 19.47 -5.65 -6.40
N GLU A 437 20.59 -5.57 -5.69
CA GLU A 437 20.81 -4.55 -4.66
C GLU A 437 22.06 -3.74 -5.00
N PHE A 438 21.96 -2.43 -4.85
CA PHE A 438 23.09 -1.51 -4.92
C PHE A 438 23.14 -0.70 -3.62
N ASP A 439 24.26 -0.76 -2.91
CA ASP A 439 24.43 -0.14 -1.58
C ASP A 439 25.70 0.70 -1.51
N MET A 440 25.54 1.96 -1.09
CA MET A 440 26.62 2.93 -0.95
C MET A 440 27.13 3.05 0.49
N ILE A 441 26.35 2.58 1.47
CA ILE A 441 26.54 2.80 2.91
C ILE A 441 27.68 1.94 3.45
N HIS A 442 27.82 0.71 2.94
CA HIS A 442 28.88 -0.19 3.39
C HIS A 442 30.27 0.28 2.87
N SER A 443 31.22 0.42 3.78
CA SER A 443 32.62 0.76 3.53
C SER A 443 33.52 -0.47 3.68
N GLY A 444 34.36 -0.77 2.69
CA GLY A 444 35.30 -1.90 2.72
C GLY A 444 35.35 -2.64 1.38
N ASP A 445 35.87 -3.88 1.37
CA ASP A 445 35.90 -4.78 0.20
C ASP A 445 34.53 -5.41 -0.13
N ILE A 446 33.44 -4.92 0.46
CA ILE A 446 32.10 -5.43 0.19
C ILE A 446 31.66 -4.93 -1.20
N PRO A 447 31.24 -5.83 -2.11
CA PRO A 447 30.78 -5.44 -3.44
C PRO A 447 29.59 -4.49 -3.34
N CYS A 448 29.62 -3.42 -4.13
CA CYS A 448 28.58 -2.40 -4.13
C CYS A 448 27.30 -2.86 -4.83
N ILE A 449 27.36 -3.99 -5.55
CA ILE A 449 26.24 -4.60 -6.27
C ILE A 449 26.09 -6.06 -5.85
N ASN A 450 24.87 -6.50 -5.54
CA ASN A 450 24.55 -7.90 -5.28
C ASN A 450 23.43 -8.34 -6.21
N PHE A 451 23.70 -9.37 -7.02
CA PHE A 451 22.69 -10.11 -7.76
C PHE A 451 22.33 -11.37 -6.98
N SER A 452 21.04 -11.70 -6.88
CA SER A 452 20.57 -12.92 -6.23
C SER A 452 19.54 -13.63 -7.10
N GLY A 453 19.46 -14.96 -7.00
CA GLY A 453 18.37 -15.75 -7.59
C GLY A 453 18.35 -15.78 -9.13
N LEU A 454 19.52 -15.66 -9.78
CA LEU A 454 19.71 -15.81 -11.23
C LEU A 454 20.15 -17.23 -11.65
N GLY A 455 20.31 -18.15 -10.69
CA GLY A 455 20.87 -19.47 -10.95
C GLY A 455 22.31 -19.39 -11.44
N GLU A 456 22.62 -20.08 -12.54
CA GLU A 456 23.95 -20.07 -13.16
C GLU A 456 24.15 -18.98 -14.22
N THR A 457 23.10 -18.21 -14.53
CA THR A 457 23.17 -17.22 -15.62
C THR A 457 23.68 -15.88 -15.10
N GLU A 458 24.77 -15.40 -15.69
CA GLU A 458 25.29 -14.06 -15.43
C GLU A 458 24.52 -12.98 -16.23
N PRO A 459 24.41 -11.74 -15.71
CA PRO A 459 23.96 -10.59 -16.51
C PRO A 459 24.82 -10.41 -17.76
N CYS A 460 24.28 -9.82 -18.81
CA CYS A 460 25.05 -9.58 -20.03
C CYS A 460 26.15 -8.54 -19.80
N GLU A 461 27.16 -8.52 -20.68
CA GLU A 461 28.29 -7.58 -20.60
C GLU A 461 27.82 -6.12 -20.59
N ASP A 462 26.80 -5.76 -21.36
CA ASP A 462 26.25 -4.40 -21.39
C ASP A 462 25.66 -3.99 -20.03
N THR A 463 25.00 -4.93 -19.33
CA THR A 463 24.48 -4.74 -17.97
C THR A 463 25.63 -4.56 -16.98
N ILE A 464 26.67 -5.38 -17.06
CA ILE A 464 27.85 -5.27 -16.20
C ILE A 464 28.56 -3.92 -16.43
N GLN A 465 28.71 -3.52 -17.70
CA GLN A 465 29.36 -2.28 -18.08
C GLN A 465 28.61 -1.04 -17.58
N ILE A 466 27.27 -0.96 -17.73
CA ILE A 466 26.51 0.18 -17.22
C ILE A 466 26.60 0.28 -15.68
N TRP A 467 26.66 -0.84 -14.99
CA TRP A 467 26.82 -0.85 -13.54
C TRP A 467 28.24 -0.46 -13.10
N ARG A 468 29.26 -0.79 -13.90
CA ARG A 468 30.64 -0.31 -13.70
C ARG A 468 30.71 1.21 -13.81
N GLU A 469 30.18 1.76 -14.89
CA GLU A 469 30.08 3.22 -15.09
C GLU A 469 29.28 3.89 -13.97
N THR A 470 28.20 3.24 -13.51
CA THR A 470 27.39 3.73 -12.40
C THR A 470 28.19 3.77 -11.10
N ALA A 471 28.95 2.73 -10.76
CA ALA A 471 29.81 2.70 -9.58
C ALA A 471 30.91 3.77 -9.65
N GLU A 472 31.57 3.90 -10.80
CA GLU A 472 32.61 4.92 -11.03
C GLU A 472 32.07 6.34 -10.88
N LYS A 473 30.92 6.64 -11.50
CA LYS A 473 30.24 7.95 -11.37
C LYS A 473 29.83 8.26 -9.92
N ARG A 474 29.72 7.24 -9.08
CA ARG A 474 29.41 7.34 -7.65
C ARG A 474 30.65 7.31 -6.75
N GLY A 475 31.85 7.25 -7.33
CA GLY A 475 33.11 7.23 -6.58
C GLY A 475 33.32 5.95 -5.78
N LYS A 476 32.72 4.83 -6.20
CA LYS A 476 32.93 3.50 -5.61
C LYS A 476 33.75 2.63 -6.55
N LYS A 477 34.63 1.82 -5.99
CA LYS A 477 35.27 0.73 -6.72
C LYS A 477 34.18 -0.26 -7.14
N PHE A 478 34.11 -0.57 -8.43
CA PHE A 478 33.16 -1.56 -8.93
C PHE A 478 33.50 -2.94 -8.36
N GLY A 479 32.48 -3.62 -7.86
CA GLY A 479 32.53 -5.01 -7.43
C GLY A 479 31.11 -5.52 -7.33
N PHE A 480 30.87 -6.73 -7.83
CA PHE A 480 29.57 -7.38 -7.72
C PHE A 480 29.70 -8.77 -7.11
N LYS A 481 28.66 -9.18 -6.40
CA LYS A 481 28.48 -10.55 -5.90
C LYS A 481 27.31 -11.20 -6.62
N MET A 482 27.45 -12.49 -6.90
CA MET A 482 26.31 -13.33 -7.27
C MET A 482 26.01 -14.28 -6.11
N ASN A 483 24.81 -14.17 -5.54
CA ASN A 483 24.26 -15.16 -4.62
C ASN A 483 23.45 -16.15 -5.47
N LYS A 484 23.95 -17.38 -5.58
CA LYS A 484 23.28 -18.47 -6.30
C LYS A 484 22.05 -18.95 -5.55
#